data_AF-A0A3Q2GCD3-F1
#
_entry.id   AF-A0A3Q2GCD3-F1
#
_cell.length_a   1.000
_cell.length_b   1.000
_cell.length_c   1.000
_cell.angle_alpha   90.00
_cell.angle_beta   90.00
_cell.angle_gamma   90.00
#
_symmetry.space_group_name_H-M   'P 1'
#
loop_
_entity.id
_entity.type
_entity.pdbx_description
1 polymer ?
#
loop_
_entity_poly.entity_id
_entity_poly.type
_entity_poly.pdbx_seq_one_letter_code
_entity_poly.pdbx_strand_id
1 'polypeptide(L)'
;MLFAFFYYRTEPFIWEVFLGRQKLTDGNTKNEVSRKIGKIVVHPRFNSITFDNDIALLRLSSSVKFTDYIRPVCLAERGSTFSNGTTSWVTGWGNVAEGVPLPYPKTLQEVKVPVIGNRQCNCLLGKGSVTDNMICAGVLPGGSDSCQGDSGGPMVSKQRSRWIQSGVVSFGDGCARPSLPGVYTRVSRYQSWINSNIRFNKPGFMPFASTWFLITNLVSNLIHSLLPLFRVLASSYRGRLFSLSRGIVRRYLAFLSIYDFLILTCSASRLLDLSVLV
;
A
#
# COMPACT_ATOMS: atom_id res chain seq x y z
N MET A 1 -3.79 15.18 9.00
CA MET A 1 -4.50 13.96 8.55
C MET A 1 -4.34 13.85 7.04
N LEU A 2 -4.09 12.66 6.50
CA LEU A 2 -4.15 12.40 5.07
C LEU A 2 -5.60 12.08 4.70
N PHE A 3 -6.04 12.56 3.54
CA PHE A 3 -7.40 12.39 3.04
C PHE A 3 -7.38 12.27 1.52
N ALA A 4 -8.36 11.61 0.94
CA ALA A 4 -8.58 11.44 -0.50
C ALA A 4 -10.05 11.79 -0.81
N PHE A 5 -10.35 12.18 -2.05
CA PHE A 5 -11.63 12.73 -2.54
C PHE A 5 -11.96 14.16 -2.11
N PHE A 6 -11.51 15.13 -2.93
CA PHE A 6 -12.01 16.51 -2.92
C PHE A 6 -12.76 16.81 -4.22
N TYR A 7 -13.84 16.08 -4.50
CA TYR A 7 -14.57 16.34 -5.75
C TYR A 7 -15.42 17.62 -5.65
N TYR A 8 -15.84 18.07 -4.46
CA TYR A 8 -16.83 19.17 -4.40
C TYR A 8 -16.69 20.24 -3.32
N ARG A 9 -15.94 20.05 -2.21
CA ARG A 9 -15.90 21.08 -1.14
C ARG A 9 -14.56 21.22 -0.42
N THR A 10 -13.81 22.25 -0.79
CA THR A 10 -12.52 22.61 -0.19
C THR A 10 -12.64 23.67 0.91
N GLU A 11 -13.86 24.10 1.27
CA GLU A 11 -14.12 25.10 2.30
C GLU A 11 -13.81 24.53 3.70
N PRO A 12 -12.74 24.96 4.39
CA PRO A 12 -12.35 24.33 5.66
C PRO A 12 -13.42 24.39 6.76
N PHE A 13 -14.23 25.46 6.77
CA PHE A 13 -15.17 25.77 7.85
C PHE A 13 -16.37 24.82 7.93
N ILE A 14 -16.71 24.11 6.85
CA ILE A 14 -17.82 23.14 6.86
C ILE A 14 -17.39 21.77 7.41
N TRP A 15 -16.08 21.54 7.55
CA TRP A 15 -15.52 20.27 7.94
C TRP A 15 -15.20 20.22 9.42
N GLU A 16 -15.51 19.07 10.02
CA GLU A 16 -15.14 18.71 11.38
C GLU A 16 -14.62 17.28 11.39
N VAL A 17 -13.55 17.04 12.15
CA VAL A 17 -12.99 15.70 12.33
C VAL A 17 -13.15 15.28 13.78
N PHE A 18 -13.41 13.99 13.97
CA PHE A 18 -13.53 13.35 15.27
C PHE A 18 -12.36 12.38 15.45
N LEU A 19 -11.62 12.54 16.54
CA LEU A 19 -10.46 11.70 16.89
C LEU A 19 -10.80 10.86 18.12
N GLY A 20 -10.28 9.63 18.19
CA GLY A 20 -10.52 8.73 19.34
C GLY A 20 -11.91 8.06 19.35
N ARG A 21 -12.66 8.18 18.25
CA ARG A 21 -13.98 7.57 18.06
C ARG A 21 -13.86 6.07 17.75
N GLN A 22 -14.72 5.25 18.35
CA GLN A 22 -14.86 3.81 18.04
C GLN A 22 -16.20 3.46 17.41
N LYS A 23 -17.29 4.14 17.81
CA LYS A 23 -18.66 3.91 17.31
C LYS A 23 -19.24 5.21 16.76
N LEU A 24 -20.03 5.17 15.68
CA LEU A 24 -20.65 6.38 15.13
C LEU A 24 -21.97 6.78 15.81
N THR A 25 -22.68 5.83 16.43
CA THR A 25 -24.04 6.08 16.95
C THR A 25 -24.13 6.16 18.47
N ASP A 26 -23.13 5.66 19.20
CA ASP A 26 -23.12 5.70 20.66
C ASP A 26 -22.44 6.98 21.15
N GLY A 27 -23.17 7.83 21.87
CA GLY A 27 -22.67 9.07 22.49
C GLY A 27 -21.66 8.88 23.63
N ASN A 28 -20.97 7.75 23.70
CA ASN A 28 -19.89 7.55 24.67
C ASN A 28 -18.61 8.27 24.17
N THR A 29 -18.63 9.58 24.35
CA THR A 29 -17.64 10.57 23.89
C THR A 29 -16.41 10.65 24.78
N LYS A 30 -16.24 9.78 25.79
CA LYS A 30 -15.20 9.93 26.82
C LYS A 30 -13.78 10.10 26.25
N ASN A 31 -13.48 9.40 25.16
CA ASN A 31 -12.17 9.41 24.51
C ASN A 31 -12.14 10.25 23.23
N GLU A 32 -13.28 10.81 22.85
CA GLU A 32 -13.47 11.49 21.59
C GLU A 32 -13.12 12.97 21.71
N VAL A 33 -12.46 13.49 20.69
CA VAL A 33 -12.18 14.92 20.55
C VAL A 33 -12.56 15.37 19.15
N SER A 34 -13.43 16.38 19.03
CA SER A 34 -13.74 16.99 17.74
C SER A 34 -12.89 18.24 17.48
N ARG A 35 -12.58 18.50 16.21
CA ARG A 35 -11.85 19.70 15.76
C ARG A 35 -12.38 20.18 14.41
N LYS A 36 -12.61 21.49 14.30
CA LYS A 36 -12.81 22.15 12.99
C LYS A 36 -11.53 22.12 12.17
N ILE A 37 -11.65 22.16 10.85
CA ILE A 37 -10.51 22.25 9.94
C ILE A 37 -10.17 23.72 9.68
N GLY A 38 -8.90 24.09 9.92
CA GLY A 38 -8.39 25.44 9.68
C GLY A 38 -7.82 25.63 8.27
N LYS A 39 -7.31 24.56 7.65
CA LYS A 39 -6.82 24.59 6.26
C LYS A 39 -6.91 23.22 5.61
N ILE A 40 -7.29 23.22 4.35
CA ILE A 40 -7.25 22.07 3.45
C ILE A 40 -6.21 22.35 2.38
N VAL A 41 -5.31 21.40 2.13
CA VAL A 41 -4.31 21.49 1.06
C VAL A 41 -4.47 20.26 0.18
N VAL A 42 -5.10 20.44 -0.98
CA VAL A 42 -5.21 19.42 -2.02
C VAL A 42 -3.89 19.36 -2.80
N HIS A 43 -3.47 18.18 -3.22
CA HIS A 43 -2.29 18.06 -4.06
C HIS A 43 -2.51 18.85 -5.38
N PRO A 44 -1.59 19.74 -5.78
CA PRO A 44 -1.81 20.65 -6.92
C PRO A 44 -1.86 19.94 -8.27
N ARG A 45 -1.45 18.66 -8.32
CA ARG A 45 -1.50 17.81 -9.51
C ARG A 45 -2.58 16.72 -9.42
N PHE A 46 -3.54 16.85 -8.52
CA PHE A 46 -4.68 15.93 -8.47
C PHE A 46 -5.40 15.93 -9.82
N ASN A 47 -5.65 14.73 -10.35
CA ASN A 47 -6.34 14.53 -11.60
C ASN A 47 -7.64 13.76 -11.33
N SER A 48 -8.79 14.42 -11.53
CA SER A 48 -10.11 13.85 -11.24
C SER A 48 -10.57 12.76 -12.21
N ILE A 49 -9.91 12.60 -13.36
CA ILE A 49 -10.25 11.58 -14.36
C ILE A 49 -9.53 10.26 -14.03
N THR A 50 -8.25 10.35 -13.67
CA THR A 50 -7.39 9.19 -13.40
C THR A 50 -7.23 8.87 -11.93
N PHE A 51 -7.68 9.77 -11.05
CA PHE A 51 -7.42 9.76 -9.61
C PHE A 51 -5.92 9.78 -9.24
N ASP A 52 -5.03 10.14 -10.17
CA ASP A 52 -3.63 10.35 -9.84
C ASP A 52 -3.46 11.56 -8.92
N ASN A 53 -2.57 11.44 -7.94
CA ASN A 53 -2.38 12.44 -6.88
C ASN A 53 -3.62 12.71 -6.01
N ASP A 54 -4.45 11.68 -5.78
CA ASP A 54 -5.59 11.74 -4.84
C ASP A 54 -5.13 11.74 -3.37
N ILE A 55 -4.63 12.90 -2.93
CA ILE A 55 -4.17 13.14 -1.57
C ILE A 55 -4.36 14.60 -1.16
N ALA A 56 -4.74 14.80 0.09
CA ALA A 56 -4.89 16.10 0.70
C ALA A 56 -4.41 16.08 2.17
N LEU A 57 -3.96 17.24 2.64
CA LEU A 57 -3.63 17.49 4.04
C LEU A 57 -4.72 18.33 4.69
N LEU A 58 -5.24 17.84 5.81
CA LEU A 58 -6.13 18.58 6.70
C LEU A 58 -5.34 19.11 7.90
N ARG A 59 -5.30 20.44 8.05
CA ARG A 59 -4.76 21.12 9.23
C ARG A 59 -5.90 21.46 10.18
N LEU A 60 -5.83 20.93 11.39
CA LEU A 60 -6.77 21.23 12.46
C LEU A 60 -6.70 22.71 12.84
N SER A 61 -7.85 23.29 13.20
CA SER A 61 -7.95 24.66 13.73
C SER A 61 -7.16 24.85 15.04
N SER A 62 -7.05 23.80 15.85
CA SER A 62 -6.25 23.77 17.07
C SER A 62 -5.64 22.39 17.32
N SER A 63 -4.58 22.33 18.12
CA SER A 63 -3.91 21.07 18.47
C SER A 63 -4.81 20.12 19.27
N VAL A 64 -4.47 18.84 19.22
CA VAL A 64 -5.09 17.78 20.03
C VAL A 64 -4.04 17.18 20.92
N LYS A 65 -4.39 16.89 22.18
CA LYS A 65 -3.50 16.18 23.11
C LYS A 65 -3.52 14.70 22.78
N PHE A 66 -2.35 14.07 22.73
CA PHE A 66 -2.28 12.63 22.55
C PHE A 66 -2.74 11.92 23.82
N THR A 67 -3.43 10.80 23.63
CA THR A 67 -3.95 9.93 24.68
C THR A 67 -3.69 8.47 24.27
N ASP A 68 -4.23 7.51 25.02
CA ASP A 68 -4.21 6.11 24.60
C ASP A 68 -5.11 5.84 23.39
N TYR A 69 -6.08 6.72 23.14
CA TYR A 69 -7.06 6.61 22.05
C TYR A 69 -6.78 7.55 20.87
N ILE A 70 -5.91 8.55 21.06
CA ILE A 70 -5.54 9.52 20.03
C ILE A 70 -4.02 9.52 19.88
N ARG A 71 -3.52 8.83 18.86
CA ARG A 71 -2.09 8.77 18.53
C ARG A 71 -1.88 8.92 17.02
N PRO A 72 -0.79 9.58 16.59
CA PRO A 72 -0.44 9.62 15.18
C PRO A 72 0.08 8.26 14.70
N VAL A 73 -0.13 7.99 13.41
CA VAL A 73 0.51 6.89 12.68
C VAL A 73 1.83 7.35 12.07
N CYS A 74 2.79 6.45 11.88
CA CYS A 74 3.99 6.75 11.11
C CYS A 74 3.64 6.79 9.62
N LEU A 75 4.32 7.63 8.83
CA LEU A 75 4.14 7.67 7.38
C LEU A 75 5.23 6.85 6.69
N ALA A 76 4.91 6.20 5.58
CA ALA A 76 5.92 5.50 4.78
C ALA A 76 6.95 6.49 4.22
N GLU A 77 8.23 6.26 4.50
CA GLU A 77 9.32 7.07 3.98
C GLU A 77 9.46 6.87 2.46
N ARG A 78 9.95 7.89 1.75
CA ARG A 78 10.43 7.81 0.38
C ARG A 78 11.42 6.64 0.25
N GLY A 79 11.19 5.78 -0.73
CA GLY A 79 11.98 4.56 -0.93
C GLY A 79 11.41 3.34 -0.20
N SER A 80 10.38 3.49 0.63
CA SER A 80 9.67 2.35 1.22
C SER A 80 9.05 1.45 0.15
N THR A 81 9.29 0.15 0.27
CA THR A 81 8.87 -0.87 -0.70
C THR A 81 7.87 -1.84 -0.07
N PHE A 82 6.68 -1.94 -0.67
CA PHE A 82 5.63 -2.88 -0.28
C PHE A 82 5.48 -3.92 -1.41
N SER A 83 6.10 -5.09 -1.24
CA SER A 83 6.07 -6.16 -2.24
C SER A 83 4.73 -6.89 -2.27
N ASN A 84 4.47 -7.65 -3.34
CA ASN A 84 3.32 -8.56 -3.42
C ASN A 84 3.20 -9.41 -2.14
N GLY A 85 1.99 -9.52 -1.61
CA GLY A 85 1.69 -10.26 -0.40
C GLY A 85 2.03 -9.55 0.91
N THR A 86 2.60 -8.32 0.87
CA THR A 86 2.80 -7.53 2.08
C THR A 86 1.45 -7.33 2.78
N THR A 87 1.35 -7.78 4.03
CA THR A 87 0.10 -7.68 4.79
C THR A 87 -0.15 -6.24 5.22
N SER A 88 -1.30 -5.72 4.85
CA SER A 88 -1.80 -4.40 5.22
C SER A 88 -3.19 -4.51 5.85
N TRP A 89 -3.58 -3.46 6.54
CA TRP A 89 -4.88 -3.33 7.20
C TRP A 89 -5.53 -2.03 6.76
N VAL A 90 -6.81 -2.09 6.48
CA VAL A 90 -7.66 -0.92 6.25
C VAL A 90 -8.69 -0.88 7.35
N THR A 91 -8.92 0.30 7.91
CA THR A 91 -9.85 0.51 9.01
C THR A 91 -10.81 1.64 8.68
N GLY A 92 -12.09 1.47 8.99
CA GLY A 92 -13.08 2.50 8.73
C GLY A 92 -14.50 2.14 9.17
N TRP A 93 -15.43 3.00 8.81
CA TRP A 93 -16.86 2.88 9.12
C TRP A 93 -17.73 2.83 7.85
N GLY A 94 -17.11 2.53 6.70
CA GLY A 94 -17.81 2.30 5.46
C GLY A 94 -18.70 1.06 5.49
N ASN A 95 -19.26 0.75 4.33
CA ASN A 95 -20.06 -0.43 4.10
C ASN A 95 -19.28 -1.71 4.44
N VAL A 96 -19.96 -2.71 5.03
CA VAL A 96 -19.34 -4.01 5.38
C VAL A 96 -19.26 -4.97 4.21
N ALA A 97 -20.04 -4.71 3.16
CA ALA A 97 -19.98 -5.36 1.86
C ALA A 97 -20.52 -4.39 0.81
N GLU A 98 -20.35 -4.69 -0.47
CA GLU A 98 -20.84 -3.82 -1.55
C GLU A 98 -22.35 -3.55 -1.41
N GLY A 99 -22.71 -2.27 -1.23
CA GLY A 99 -24.09 -1.85 -1.01
C GLY A 99 -24.68 -2.21 0.37
N VAL A 100 -23.91 -2.81 1.29
CA VAL A 100 -24.38 -3.21 2.62
C VAL A 100 -23.84 -2.25 3.69
N PRO A 101 -24.70 -1.40 4.29
CA PRO A 101 -24.26 -0.44 5.29
C PRO A 101 -23.77 -1.10 6.57
N LEU A 102 -22.88 -0.41 7.27
CA LEU A 102 -22.40 -0.84 8.58
C LEU A 102 -23.56 -0.96 9.59
N PRO A 103 -23.78 -2.15 10.21
CA PRO A 103 -24.85 -2.33 11.17
C PRO A 103 -24.66 -1.47 12.43
N TYR A 104 -25.77 -1.18 13.11
CA TYR A 104 -25.76 -0.56 14.44
C TYR A 104 -24.93 -1.40 15.43
N PRO A 105 -24.09 -0.80 16.32
CA PRO A 105 -23.93 0.63 16.62
C PRO A 105 -22.83 1.33 15.79
N LYS A 106 -22.61 0.87 14.56
CA LYS A 106 -21.60 1.41 13.65
C LYS A 106 -20.21 1.42 14.27
N THR A 107 -19.79 0.27 14.80
CA THR A 107 -18.46 0.05 15.37
C THR A 107 -17.41 0.05 14.26
N LEU A 108 -16.26 0.66 14.52
CA LEU A 108 -15.10 0.66 13.62
C LEU A 108 -14.76 -0.77 13.19
N GLN A 109 -14.57 -0.97 11.88
CA GLN A 109 -14.18 -2.24 11.30
C GLN A 109 -12.73 -2.21 10.86
N GLU A 110 -12.16 -3.40 10.71
CA GLU A 110 -10.85 -3.59 10.11
C GLU A 110 -10.88 -4.77 9.13
N VAL A 111 -10.11 -4.65 8.04
CA VAL A 111 -9.94 -5.71 7.07
C VAL A 111 -8.46 -5.86 6.73
N LYS A 112 -8.01 -7.12 6.68
CA LYS A 112 -6.64 -7.48 6.29
C LYS A 112 -6.61 -7.69 4.78
N VAL A 113 -5.73 -6.97 4.10
CA VAL A 113 -5.56 -7.04 2.64
C VAL A 113 -4.08 -7.20 2.27
N PRO A 114 -3.74 -8.13 1.35
CA PRO A 114 -2.37 -8.23 0.84
C PRO A 114 -2.15 -7.17 -0.25
N VAL A 115 -0.95 -6.58 -0.27
CA VAL A 115 -0.52 -5.69 -1.35
C VAL A 115 -0.37 -6.47 -2.66
N ILE A 116 -0.82 -5.86 -3.75
CA ILE A 116 -0.65 -6.33 -5.13
C ILE A 116 0.25 -5.33 -5.86
N GLY A 117 1.31 -5.84 -6.49
CA GLY A 117 2.28 -5.02 -7.20
C GLY A 117 1.67 -4.35 -8.42
N ASN A 118 2.12 -3.13 -8.71
CA ASN A 118 1.53 -2.28 -9.75
C ASN A 118 1.46 -2.95 -11.13
N ARG A 119 2.43 -3.81 -11.48
CA ARG A 119 2.38 -4.56 -12.75
C ARG A 119 1.19 -5.53 -12.78
N GLN A 120 1.03 -6.33 -11.73
CA GLN A 120 -0.10 -7.25 -11.62
C GLN A 120 -1.42 -6.47 -11.54
N CYS A 121 -1.46 -5.38 -10.79
CA CYS A 121 -2.64 -4.55 -10.69
C CYS A 121 -3.05 -3.94 -12.04
N ASN A 122 -2.10 -3.43 -12.83
CA ASN A 122 -2.35 -2.98 -14.21
C ASN A 122 -2.80 -4.14 -15.13
N CYS A 123 -2.33 -5.38 -14.93
CA CYS A 123 -2.86 -6.52 -15.70
C CYS A 123 -4.34 -6.79 -15.35
N LEU A 124 -4.74 -6.61 -14.10
CA LEU A 124 -6.11 -6.85 -13.62
C LEU A 124 -7.07 -5.72 -14.03
N LEU A 125 -6.68 -4.47 -13.81
CA LEU A 125 -7.52 -3.28 -14.02
C LEU A 125 -7.38 -2.64 -15.41
N GLY A 126 -6.50 -3.19 -16.26
CA GLY A 126 -6.16 -2.60 -17.55
C GLY A 126 -4.86 -1.79 -17.53
N LYS A 127 -4.11 -1.87 -18.63
CA LYS A 127 -2.81 -1.21 -18.76
C LYS A 127 -2.99 0.30 -18.71
N GLY A 128 -2.34 0.94 -17.74
CA GLY A 128 -2.36 2.41 -17.57
C GLY A 128 -3.33 2.87 -16.49
N SER A 129 -4.13 1.97 -15.91
CA SER A 129 -5.08 2.29 -14.84
C SER A 129 -4.38 2.64 -13.51
N VAL A 130 -3.13 2.22 -13.30
CA VAL A 130 -2.40 2.41 -12.04
C VAL A 130 -1.02 3.00 -12.27
N THR A 131 -0.77 4.18 -11.69
CA THR A 131 0.53 4.90 -11.76
C THR A 131 1.47 4.46 -10.63
N ASP A 132 2.74 4.89 -10.69
CA ASP A 132 3.70 4.69 -9.58
C ASP A 132 3.32 5.44 -8.29
N ASN A 133 2.39 6.41 -8.39
CA ASN A 133 1.87 7.15 -7.25
C ASN A 133 0.74 6.41 -6.52
N MET A 134 0.38 5.22 -7.00
CA MET A 134 -0.66 4.36 -6.47
C MET A 134 -0.08 3.03 -5.99
N ILE A 135 -0.79 2.38 -5.08
CA ILE A 135 -0.53 1.05 -4.54
C ILE A 135 -1.86 0.28 -4.52
N CYS A 136 -1.85 -0.98 -4.94
CA CYS A 136 -3.05 -1.82 -4.91
C CYS A 136 -3.01 -2.80 -3.74
N ALA A 137 -4.18 -3.14 -3.23
CA ALA A 137 -4.33 -4.20 -2.24
C ALA A 137 -5.70 -4.86 -2.38
N GLY A 138 -5.76 -6.15 -2.05
CA GLY A 138 -6.99 -6.92 -2.14
C GLY A 138 -6.71 -8.41 -2.24
N VAL A 139 -7.70 -9.22 -1.87
CA VAL A 139 -7.62 -10.68 -2.01
C VAL A 139 -8.07 -11.05 -3.42
N LEU A 140 -7.22 -11.71 -4.21
CA LEU A 140 -7.52 -12.00 -5.63
C LEU A 140 -8.79 -12.86 -5.84
N PRO A 141 -9.06 -13.89 -5.01
CA PRO A 141 -10.37 -14.55 -5.02
C PRO A 141 -11.57 -13.68 -4.62
N GLY A 142 -11.36 -12.46 -4.14
CA GLY A 142 -12.39 -11.60 -3.56
C GLY A 142 -12.61 -11.83 -2.06
N GLY A 143 -13.68 -11.26 -1.52
CA GLY A 143 -14.14 -11.45 -0.15
C GLY A 143 -13.51 -10.53 0.91
N SER A 144 -12.49 -9.74 0.58
CA SER A 144 -11.90 -8.77 1.51
C SER A 144 -11.35 -7.54 0.79
N ASP A 145 -11.91 -6.37 1.12
CA ASP A 145 -11.50 -5.06 0.62
C ASP A 145 -12.06 -3.93 1.51
N SER A 146 -11.55 -2.72 1.34
CA SER A 146 -12.23 -1.50 1.81
C SER A 146 -13.48 -1.24 0.97
N CYS A 147 -14.47 -0.52 1.51
CA CYS A 147 -15.70 -0.29 0.76
C CYS A 147 -16.25 1.13 0.88
N GLN A 148 -17.44 1.37 0.30
CA GLN A 148 -18.00 2.72 0.21
C GLN A 148 -18.10 3.36 1.60
N GLY A 149 -17.57 4.57 1.74
CA GLY A 149 -17.48 5.29 3.01
C GLY A 149 -16.12 5.20 3.70
N ASP A 150 -15.20 4.33 3.23
CA ASP A 150 -13.81 4.28 3.71
C ASP A 150 -12.86 5.19 2.91
N SER A 151 -13.34 5.88 1.86
CA SER A 151 -12.53 6.79 1.05
C SER A 151 -11.80 7.84 1.90
N GLY A 152 -10.51 8.04 1.63
CA GLY A 152 -9.64 8.87 2.45
C GLY A 152 -9.13 8.20 3.74
N GLY A 153 -9.63 7.00 4.06
CA GLY A 153 -9.17 6.19 5.17
C GLY A 153 -7.75 5.66 5.00
N PRO A 154 -7.09 5.24 6.09
CA PRO A 154 -5.71 4.78 6.04
C PRO A 154 -5.63 3.30 5.62
N MET A 155 -4.67 2.98 4.74
CA MET A 155 -4.10 1.63 4.66
C MET A 155 -2.77 1.63 5.39
N VAL A 156 -2.63 0.75 6.38
CA VAL A 156 -1.44 0.66 7.24
C VAL A 156 -0.78 -0.71 7.14
N SER A 157 0.54 -0.74 7.18
CA SER A 157 1.33 -1.97 7.25
C SER A 157 2.15 -1.96 8.54
N LYS A 158 2.24 -3.10 9.22
CA LYS A 158 2.99 -3.22 10.47
C LYS A 158 4.43 -3.62 10.18
N GLN A 159 5.40 -2.90 10.72
CA GLN A 159 6.80 -3.29 10.73
C GLN A 159 7.32 -3.28 12.17
N ARG A 160 7.75 -4.44 12.66
CA ARG A 160 8.09 -4.64 14.07
C ARG A 160 6.92 -4.21 14.97
N SER A 161 7.12 -3.23 15.86
CA SER A 161 6.13 -2.69 16.78
C SER A 161 5.46 -1.39 16.29
N ARG A 162 5.69 -0.98 15.03
CA ARG A 162 5.18 0.29 14.47
C ARG A 162 4.21 0.05 13.32
N TRP A 163 3.15 0.85 13.31
CA TRP A 163 2.20 0.94 12.19
C TRP A 163 2.61 2.08 11.28
N ILE A 164 2.75 1.78 9.99
CA ILE A 164 3.19 2.71 8.96
C ILE A 164 2.08 2.82 7.93
N GLN A 165 1.57 4.04 7.72
CA GLN A 165 0.57 4.31 6.69
C GLN A 165 1.24 4.21 5.31
N SER A 166 0.87 3.16 4.58
CA SER A 166 1.39 2.82 3.26
C SER A 166 0.48 3.33 2.15
N GLY A 167 -0.81 3.48 2.43
CA GLY A 167 -1.80 3.99 1.48
C GLY A 167 -2.87 4.90 2.07
N VAL A 168 -3.59 5.57 1.18
CA VAL A 168 -4.85 6.27 1.45
C VAL A 168 -5.90 5.67 0.52
N VAL A 169 -7.05 5.23 1.04
CA VAL A 169 -8.13 4.62 0.24
C VAL A 169 -8.59 5.63 -0.82
N SER A 170 -8.53 5.23 -2.10
CA SER A 170 -8.93 6.07 -3.22
C SER A 170 -10.12 5.42 -3.95
N PHE A 171 -9.89 4.65 -5.01
CA PHE A 171 -10.97 4.10 -5.85
C PHE A 171 -10.91 2.57 -5.98
N GLY A 172 -11.97 2.00 -6.53
CA GLY A 172 -12.08 0.58 -6.88
C GLY A 172 -13.35 0.30 -7.68
N ASP A 173 -13.35 -0.79 -8.45
CA ASP A 173 -14.50 -1.24 -9.23
C ASP A 173 -15.35 -2.22 -8.41
N GLY A 174 -16.24 -1.67 -7.58
CA GLY A 174 -16.93 -2.42 -6.52
C GLY A 174 -16.02 -2.64 -5.31
N CYS A 175 -16.44 -3.51 -4.39
CA CYS A 175 -15.64 -3.87 -3.22
C CYS A 175 -15.54 -5.40 -3.11
N ALA A 176 -14.34 -5.91 -2.83
CA ALA A 176 -14.12 -7.33 -2.55
C ALA A 176 -14.55 -8.28 -3.68
N ARG A 177 -14.65 -7.78 -4.91
CA ARG A 177 -14.93 -8.59 -6.10
C ARG A 177 -13.68 -9.38 -6.52
N PRO A 178 -13.82 -10.60 -7.04
CA PRO A 178 -12.69 -11.37 -7.54
C PRO A 178 -11.91 -10.58 -8.61
N SER A 179 -10.58 -10.59 -8.52
CA SER A 179 -9.66 -9.95 -9.47
C SER A 179 -9.81 -8.43 -9.65
N LEU A 180 -10.59 -7.75 -8.81
CA LEU A 180 -10.76 -6.29 -8.84
C LEU A 180 -10.24 -5.70 -7.52
N PRO A 181 -8.91 -5.50 -7.39
CA PRO A 181 -8.34 -4.97 -6.17
C PRO A 181 -8.65 -3.48 -5.99
N GLY A 182 -8.74 -3.04 -4.73
CA GLY A 182 -8.79 -1.62 -4.40
C GLY A 182 -7.47 -0.91 -4.73
N VAL A 183 -7.58 0.35 -5.12
CA VAL A 183 -6.46 1.24 -5.43
C VAL A 183 -6.36 2.34 -4.38
N TYR A 184 -5.14 2.52 -3.88
CA TYR A 184 -4.81 3.42 -2.79
C TYR A 184 -3.72 4.39 -3.25
N THR A 185 -3.73 5.62 -2.76
CA THR A 185 -2.65 6.57 -2.99
C THR A 185 -1.40 6.16 -2.20
N ARG A 186 -0.26 5.99 -2.88
CA ARG A 186 1.01 5.50 -2.28
C ARG A 186 1.71 6.59 -1.48
N VAL A 187 1.59 6.56 -0.15
CA VAL A 187 2.10 7.62 0.76
C VAL A 187 3.59 7.91 0.57
N SER A 188 4.42 6.89 0.33
CA SER A 188 5.88 7.05 0.17
C SER A 188 6.29 7.94 -1.01
N ARG A 189 5.39 8.17 -1.98
CA ARG A 189 5.64 9.07 -3.13
C ARG A 189 5.40 10.54 -2.80
N TYR A 190 4.75 10.83 -1.68
CA TYR A 190 4.33 12.18 -1.31
C TYR A 190 5.11 12.77 -0.13
N GLN A 191 6.14 12.09 0.39
CA GLN A 191 6.94 12.61 1.53
C GLN A 191 7.42 14.05 1.31
N SER A 192 7.99 14.35 0.13
CA SER A 192 8.49 15.70 -0.17
C SER A 192 7.38 16.75 -0.15
N TRP A 193 6.23 16.45 -0.75
CA TRP A 193 5.06 17.33 -0.77
C TRP A 193 4.43 17.49 0.62
N ILE A 194 4.38 16.43 1.42
CA ILE A 194 3.90 16.50 2.81
C ILE A 194 4.80 17.42 3.62
N ASN A 195 6.12 17.22 3.53
CA ASN A 195 7.11 18.04 4.23
C ASN A 195 7.10 19.51 3.79
N SER A 196 6.85 19.81 2.51
CA SER A 196 6.77 21.20 2.04
C SER A 196 5.55 21.94 2.59
N ASN A 197 4.50 21.22 2.99
CA ASN A 197 3.26 21.79 3.51
C ASN A 197 3.16 21.81 5.05
N ILE A 198 4.10 21.17 5.76
CA ILE A 198 4.12 21.09 7.23
C ILE A 198 5.37 21.79 7.77
N ARG A 199 5.19 22.98 8.34
CA ARG A 199 6.28 23.81 8.90
C ARG A 199 6.71 23.38 10.30
N PHE A 200 5.76 23.02 11.16
CA PHE A 200 5.99 22.67 12.57
C PHE A 200 5.44 21.27 12.87
N ASN A 201 6.03 20.56 13.84
CA ASN A 201 5.65 19.20 14.22
C ASN A 201 5.59 18.25 13.02
N LYS A 202 6.71 18.16 12.29
CA LYS A 202 6.81 17.31 11.10
C LYS A 202 6.43 15.86 11.43
N PRO A 203 5.70 15.17 10.52
CA PRO A 203 5.31 13.79 10.76
C PRO A 203 6.52 12.87 10.78
N GLY A 204 6.43 11.78 11.54
CA GLY A 204 7.45 10.74 11.54
C GLY A 204 7.35 9.89 10.28
N PHE A 205 8.36 9.97 9.41
CA PHE A 205 8.54 9.04 8.31
C PHE A 205 9.38 7.86 8.76
N MET A 206 8.97 6.65 8.38
CA MET A 206 9.71 5.42 8.69
C MET A 206 9.93 4.61 7.42
N PRO A 207 11.15 4.07 7.20
CA PRO A 207 11.40 3.18 6.10
C PRO A 207 10.62 1.89 6.30
N PHE A 208 9.99 1.40 5.24
CA PHE A 208 9.41 0.06 5.21
C PHE A 208 10.10 -0.75 4.13
N ALA A 209 10.64 -1.91 4.52
CA ALA A 209 11.20 -2.89 3.61
C ALA A 209 10.49 -4.21 3.86
N SER A 210 9.88 -4.77 2.81
CA SER A 210 9.33 -6.12 2.87
C SER A 210 10.45 -7.12 3.13
N THR A 211 10.13 -8.21 3.83
CA THR A 211 11.07 -9.32 4.08
C THR A 211 11.71 -9.83 2.79
N TRP A 212 10.94 -9.86 1.69
CA TRP A 212 11.45 -10.21 0.37
C TRP A 212 12.58 -9.29 -0.10
N PHE A 213 12.43 -7.97 0.01
CA PHE A 213 13.49 -7.01 -0.35
C PHE A 213 14.74 -7.16 0.52
N LEU A 214 14.59 -7.51 1.80
CA LEU A 214 15.73 -7.73 2.68
C LEU A 214 16.48 -9.01 2.28
N ILE A 215 15.76 -10.09 1.96
CA ILE A 215 16.37 -11.35 1.50
C ILE A 215 17.09 -11.14 0.16
N THR A 216 16.50 -10.46 -0.81
CA THR A 216 17.16 -10.22 -2.10
C THR A 216 18.42 -9.38 -1.96
N ASN A 217 18.41 -8.34 -1.12
CA ASN A 217 19.61 -7.55 -0.83
C ASN A 217 20.68 -8.38 -0.10
N LEU A 218 20.30 -9.21 0.87
CA LEU A 218 21.24 -10.10 1.57
C LEU A 218 21.87 -11.10 0.61
N VAL A 219 21.07 -11.75 -0.24
CA VAL A 219 21.53 -12.70 -1.26
C VAL A 219 22.43 -12.00 -2.28
N SER A 220 22.04 -10.81 -2.77
CA SER A 220 22.85 -10.01 -3.70
C SER A 220 24.21 -9.64 -3.09
N ASN A 221 24.22 -9.12 -1.85
CA ASN A 221 25.45 -8.76 -1.14
C ASN A 221 26.34 -9.97 -0.88
N LEU A 222 25.77 -11.12 -0.54
CA LEU A 222 26.51 -12.37 -0.37
C LEU A 222 27.14 -12.84 -1.70
N ILE A 223 26.43 -12.70 -2.81
CA ILE A 223 26.98 -13.04 -4.13
C ILE A 223 28.12 -12.08 -4.50
N HIS A 224 27.93 -10.78 -4.27
CA HIS A 224 28.98 -9.77 -4.50
C HIS A 224 30.22 -9.99 -3.63
N SER A 225 30.07 -10.43 -2.38
CA SER A 225 31.21 -10.73 -1.50
C SER A 225 31.91 -12.05 -1.85
N LEU A 226 31.20 -13.01 -2.43
CA LEU A 226 31.77 -14.30 -2.86
C LEU A 226 32.34 -14.28 -4.29
N LEU A 227 31.93 -13.33 -5.13
CA LEU A 227 32.43 -13.14 -6.51
C LEU A 227 33.97 -13.10 -6.64
N PRO A 228 34.73 -12.43 -5.75
CA PRO A 228 36.20 -12.46 -5.77
C PRO A 228 36.76 -13.86 -5.47
N LEU A 229 36.17 -14.59 -4.51
CA LEU A 229 36.58 -15.95 -4.15
C LEU A 229 36.35 -16.91 -5.32
N PHE A 230 35.21 -16.80 -6.01
CA PHE A 230 34.97 -17.56 -7.25
C PHE A 230 35.98 -17.24 -8.35
N ARG A 231 36.41 -15.98 -8.49
CA ARG A 231 37.46 -15.58 -9.45
C ARG A 231 38.82 -16.17 -9.10
N VAL A 232 39.20 -16.18 -7.82
CA VAL A 232 40.45 -16.79 -7.34
C VAL A 232 40.42 -18.30 -7.55
N LEU A 233 39.34 -18.99 -7.16
CA LEU A 233 39.18 -20.42 -7.41
C LEU A 233 39.21 -20.73 -8.92
N ALA A 234 38.52 -19.95 -9.76
CA ALA A 234 38.56 -20.14 -11.20
C ALA A 234 39.96 -19.92 -11.81
N SER A 235 40.77 -19.02 -11.25
CA SER A 235 42.16 -18.81 -11.67
C SER A 235 43.11 -19.93 -11.20
N SER A 236 42.85 -20.53 -10.03
CA SER A 236 43.63 -21.64 -9.47
C SER A 236 43.36 -22.97 -10.20
N TYR A 237 42.13 -23.18 -10.68
CA TYR A 237 41.71 -24.39 -11.40
C TYR A 237 41.69 -24.25 -12.92
N ARG A 238 42.46 -23.31 -13.49
CA ARG A 238 42.46 -22.97 -14.93
C ARG A 238 42.76 -24.15 -15.89
N GLY A 239 43.18 -25.31 -15.36
CA GLY A 239 43.40 -26.54 -16.12
C GLY A 239 42.41 -27.71 -15.88
N ARG A 240 41.42 -27.62 -14.96
CA ARG A 240 40.50 -28.77 -14.67
C ARG A 240 39.01 -28.44 -14.55
N LEU A 241 38.56 -27.20 -14.76
CA LEU A 241 37.18 -26.78 -14.43
C LEU A 241 36.33 -26.22 -15.59
N PHE A 242 36.63 -26.59 -16.84
CA PHE A 242 35.82 -26.19 -17.99
C PHE A 242 34.40 -26.83 -18.05
N SER A 243 34.09 -27.77 -17.15
CA SER A 243 32.81 -28.50 -17.10
C SER A 243 31.82 -27.98 -16.04
N LEU A 244 32.28 -27.50 -14.88
CA LEU A 244 31.38 -27.18 -13.75
C LEU A 244 30.80 -25.75 -13.76
N SER A 245 31.45 -24.77 -14.41
CA SER A 245 31.01 -23.37 -14.35
C SER A 245 29.78 -23.07 -15.23
N ARG A 246 29.61 -23.81 -16.35
CA ARG A 246 28.46 -23.65 -17.25
C ARG A 246 27.15 -24.09 -16.59
N GLY A 247 27.18 -25.10 -15.72
CA GLY A 247 25.99 -25.65 -15.06
C GLY A 247 25.38 -24.71 -14.01
N ILE A 248 26.22 -24.06 -13.21
CA ILE A 248 25.77 -23.15 -12.15
C ILE A 248 25.29 -21.83 -12.76
N VAL A 249 26.00 -21.27 -13.74
CA VAL A 249 25.58 -20.03 -14.44
C VAL A 249 24.32 -20.28 -15.29
N ARG A 250 24.16 -21.43 -15.95
CA ARG A 250 22.90 -21.80 -16.62
C ARG A 250 21.76 -21.97 -15.64
N ARG A 251 21.98 -22.60 -14.47
CA ARG A 251 20.93 -22.72 -13.44
C ARG A 251 20.56 -21.37 -12.84
N TYR A 252 21.50 -20.44 -12.72
CA TYR A 252 21.26 -19.08 -12.23
C TYR A 252 20.49 -18.22 -13.25
N LEU A 253 20.87 -18.28 -14.53
CA LEU A 253 20.11 -17.64 -15.63
C LEU A 253 18.75 -18.31 -15.85
N ALA A 254 18.62 -19.62 -15.62
CA ALA A 254 17.34 -20.31 -15.64
C ALA A 254 16.45 -19.91 -14.44
N PHE A 255 17.03 -19.69 -13.26
CA PHE A 255 16.29 -19.17 -12.11
C PHE A 255 15.76 -17.75 -12.39
N LEU A 256 16.59 -16.87 -12.95
CA LEU A 256 16.15 -15.53 -13.40
C LEU A 256 15.12 -15.62 -14.54
N SER A 257 15.28 -16.56 -15.48
CA SER A 257 14.34 -16.79 -16.58
C SER A 257 12.99 -17.36 -16.12
N ILE A 258 12.93 -18.18 -15.07
CA ILE A 258 11.67 -18.66 -14.48
C ILE A 258 10.93 -17.52 -13.79
N TYR A 259 11.65 -16.59 -13.16
CA TYR A 259 11.07 -15.35 -12.63
C TYR A 259 10.51 -14.47 -13.75
N ASP A 260 11.21 -14.31 -14.88
CA ASP A 260 10.67 -13.61 -16.04
C ASP A 260 9.47 -14.36 -16.65
N PHE A 261 9.47 -15.70 -16.67
CA PHE A 261 8.36 -16.50 -17.24
C PHE A 261 7.08 -16.42 -16.41
N LEU A 262 7.15 -16.43 -15.07
CA LEU A 262 5.99 -16.19 -14.20
C LEU A 262 5.49 -14.73 -14.25
N ILE A 263 6.34 -13.80 -14.66
CA ILE A 263 6.04 -12.37 -14.76
C ILE A 263 5.53 -12.01 -16.18
N LEU A 264 5.79 -12.82 -17.20
CA LEU A 264 5.47 -12.55 -18.62
C LEU A 264 4.09 -13.01 -19.10
N THR A 265 3.35 -13.84 -18.38
CA THR A 265 2.02 -14.28 -18.84
C THR A 265 0.90 -13.39 -18.30
N CYS A 266 0.80 -12.15 -18.80
CA CYS A 266 -0.39 -11.31 -18.62
C CYS A 266 -1.60 -11.79 -19.47
N SER A 267 -1.44 -12.90 -20.23
CA SER A 267 -2.49 -13.49 -21.08
C SER A 267 -3.11 -14.81 -20.58
N ALA A 268 -2.64 -15.41 -19.46
CA ALA A 268 -3.12 -16.74 -19.06
C ALA A 268 -4.37 -16.72 -18.15
N SER A 269 -4.78 -15.57 -17.61
CA SER A 269 -5.84 -15.49 -16.59
C SER A 269 -7.27 -15.42 -17.12
N ARG A 270 -7.51 -15.69 -18.42
CA ARG A 270 -8.88 -15.76 -19.01
C ARG A 270 -9.24 -17.09 -19.67
N LEU A 271 -8.41 -18.15 -19.52
CA LEU A 271 -8.57 -19.40 -20.28
C LEU A 271 -8.34 -20.69 -19.49
N LEU A 272 -8.51 -20.69 -18.16
CA LEU A 272 -8.51 -21.93 -17.37
C LEU A 272 -9.87 -22.09 -16.65
N ASP A 273 -10.94 -22.03 -17.44
CA ASP A 273 -12.15 -22.82 -17.21
C ASP A 273 -12.22 -23.81 -18.39
N LEU A 274 -12.48 -25.07 -18.07
CA LEU A 274 -12.43 -26.31 -18.89
C LEU A 274 -11.15 -27.15 -18.76
N SER A 275 -11.40 -28.45 -18.55
CA SER A 275 -10.53 -29.62 -18.57
C SER A 275 -9.75 -29.99 -17.30
N VAL A 276 -10.51 -30.42 -16.27
CA VAL A 276 -10.12 -31.59 -15.48
C VAL A 276 -11.22 -32.64 -15.65
N LEU A 277 -11.02 -33.56 -16.58
CA LEU A 277 -11.67 -34.87 -16.63
C LEU A 277 -10.58 -35.90 -16.32
N VAL A 278 -10.90 -36.84 -15.43
CA VAL A 278 -10.13 -38.05 -15.15
C VAL A 278 -9.91 -38.84 -16.43
#